data_AF-A0A1B8HK81-F1
#
_entry.id   AF-A0A1B8HK81-F1
#
_cell.length_a   1.000
_cell.length_b   1.000
_cell.length_c   1.000
_cell.angle_alpha   90.00
_cell.angle_beta   90.00
_cell.angle_gamma   90.00
#
_symmetry.space_group_name_H-M   'P 1'
#
loop_
_entity.id
_entity.type
_entity.pdbx_description
1 polymer ?
#
loop_
_entity_poly.entity_id
_entity_poly.type
_entity_poly.pdbx_seq_one_letter_code
_entity_poly.pdbx_strand_id
1 'polypeptide(L)'
;MHISAETVSAKFHAFESSIKSTIKNLFASLHSISDIKMTNNKPADFRAIAFSLDDDVGSGSGKTILQGYTNNFRGKGEDAIILHGSTDGRLTVGTKACKVIENGHEVAKLDTSETRHIRADELVSYLKKKSDNQINLADNTGPIHLLSCYGKRYAAQELANATGRDVIAYSHQQIRCGGLQQIERINFSVESAYKNKYDPRKIIYGTEAYPSVPKTFHPVK
;
A
#
# COMPACT_ATOMS: atom_id res chain seq x y z
N MET A 1 -13.63 57.94 1.34
CA MET A 1 -13.99 57.05 0.21
C MET A 1 -15.27 56.33 0.63
N HIS A 2 -16.44 56.87 0.29
CA HIS A 2 -17.74 56.29 0.67
C HIS A 2 -18.14 55.24 -0.38
N ILE A 3 -18.13 53.97 0.00
CA ILE A 3 -18.73 52.91 -0.81
C ILE A 3 -20.24 52.96 -0.53
N SER A 4 -21.05 53.18 -1.57
CA SER A 4 -22.50 53.26 -1.42
C SER A 4 -23.08 51.90 -1.00
N ALA A 5 -24.13 51.91 -0.17
CA ALA A 5 -24.81 50.72 0.31
C ALA A 5 -25.34 49.84 -0.84
N GLU A 6 -25.68 50.45 -1.98
CA GLU A 6 -26.11 49.77 -3.21
C GLU A 6 -25.00 48.88 -3.79
N THR A 7 -23.74 49.33 -3.74
CA THR A 7 -22.59 48.57 -4.25
C THR A 7 -22.31 47.33 -3.38
N VAL A 8 -22.57 47.42 -2.07
CA VAL A 8 -22.42 46.28 -1.15
C VAL A 8 -23.55 45.28 -1.34
N SER A 9 -24.79 45.76 -1.51
CA SER A 9 -25.97 44.92 -1.77
C SER A 9 -25.86 44.14 -3.09
N ALA A 10 -25.41 44.78 -4.16
CA ALA A 10 -25.20 44.11 -5.45
C ALA A 10 -24.14 43.01 -5.39
N LYS A 11 -23.04 43.24 -4.65
CA LYS A 11 -21.99 42.23 -4.44
C LYS A 11 -22.49 41.06 -3.59
N PHE A 12 -23.34 41.32 -2.59
CA PHE A 12 -23.93 40.28 -1.76
C PHE A 12 -24.89 39.39 -2.57
N HIS A 13 -25.74 40.00 -3.41
CA HIS A 13 -26.64 39.25 -4.29
C HIS A 13 -25.89 38.41 -5.35
N ALA A 14 -24.79 38.93 -5.90
CA ALA A 14 -23.93 38.17 -6.81
C ALA A 14 -23.24 36.98 -6.12
N PHE A 15 -22.88 37.13 -4.85
CA PHE A 15 -22.30 36.05 -4.05
C PHE A 15 -23.33 34.96 -3.73
N GLU A 16 -24.55 35.34 -3.32
CA GLU A 16 -25.63 34.38 -3.06
C GLU A 16 -26.04 33.60 -4.32
N SER A 17 -26.09 34.25 -5.48
CA SER A 17 -26.43 33.57 -6.74
C SER A 17 -25.35 32.58 -7.16
N SER A 18 -24.07 32.92 -6.95
CA SER A 18 -22.93 32.03 -7.20
C SER A 18 -22.93 30.80 -6.30
N ILE A 19 -23.24 30.95 -5.01
CA ILE A 19 -23.34 29.83 -4.06
C ILE A 19 -24.52 28.93 -4.44
N LYS A 20 -25.69 29.50 -4.73
CA LYS A 20 -26.87 28.73 -5.14
C LYS A 20 -26.62 27.94 -6.43
N SER A 21 -25.92 28.54 -7.40
CA SER A 21 -25.52 27.85 -8.63
C SER A 21 -24.55 26.70 -8.36
N THR A 22 -23.53 26.92 -7.51
CA THR A 22 -22.54 25.89 -7.18
C THR A 22 -23.19 24.70 -6.47
N ILE A 23 -24.08 24.96 -5.51
CA ILE A 23 -24.82 23.92 -4.79
C ILE A 23 -25.73 23.14 -5.75
N LYS A 24 -26.46 23.84 -6.64
CA LYS A 24 -27.33 23.19 -7.64
C LYS A 24 -26.53 22.28 -8.58
N ASN A 25 -25.34 22.72 -9.01
CA ASN A 25 -24.47 21.91 -9.85
C ASN A 25 -23.90 20.69 -9.10
N LEU A 26 -23.62 20.82 -7.80
CA LEU A 26 -23.18 19.70 -6.96
C LEU A 26 -24.28 18.64 -6.82
N PHE A 27 -25.53 19.06 -6.58
CA PHE A 27 -26.67 18.14 -6.51
C PHE A 27 -27.01 17.50 -7.86
N ALA A 28 -26.93 18.26 -8.96
CA ALA A 28 -27.09 17.69 -10.30
C ALA A 28 -25.99 16.65 -10.62
N SER A 29 -24.74 16.89 -10.19
CA SER A 29 -23.66 15.92 -10.29
C SER A 29 -23.91 14.67 -9.46
N LEU A 30 -24.53 14.79 -8.28
CA LEU A 30 -24.86 13.65 -7.42
C LEU A 30 -26.00 12.80 -7.99
N HIS A 31 -26.98 13.41 -8.65
CA HIS A 31 -28.06 12.69 -9.34
C HIS A 31 -27.62 12.07 -10.68
N SER A 32 -26.55 12.58 -11.30
CA SER A 32 -25.90 11.91 -12.44
C SER A 32 -25.23 10.57 -12.04
N ILE A 33 -24.83 10.43 -10.76
CA ILE A 33 -24.24 9.18 -10.23
C ILE A 33 -25.30 8.09 -10.05
N SER A 34 -26.59 8.43 -9.89
CA SER A 34 -27.66 7.44 -9.77
C SER A 34 -28.04 6.76 -11.10
N ASP A 35 -27.59 7.27 -12.24
CA ASP A 35 -27.86 6.69 -13.57
C ASP A 35 -26.73 5.79 -14.09
N ILE A 36 -25.77 5.40 -13.22
CA ILE A 36 -24.86 4.31 -13.53
C ILE A 36 -25.71 3.04 -13.66
N LYS A 37 -26.05 2.68 -14.90
CA LYS A 37 -26.51 1.35 -15.26
C LYS A 37 -25.64 0.34 -14.53
N MET A 38 -26.22 -0.35 -13.55
CA MET A 38 -25.64 -1.55 -12.97
C MET A 38 -25.62 -2.61 -14.06
N THR A 39 -24.62 -2.54 -14.93
CA THR A 39 -24.19 -3.69 -15.71
C THR A 39 -23.85 -4.76 -14.69
N ASN A 40 -24.46 -5.94 -14.80
CA ASN A 40 -24.15 -7.13 -14.01
C ASN A 40 -22.69 -7.53 -14.24
N ASN A 41 -21.76 -6.78 -13.66
CA ASN A 41 -20.37 -7.16 -13.54
C ASN A 41 -20.34 -8.20 -12.45
N LYS A 42 -19.95 -9.42 -12.85
CA LYS A 42 -19.54 -10.48 -11.94
C LYS A 42 -18.72 -9.83 -10.81
N PRO A 43 -19.08 -10.00 -9.53
CA PRO A 43 -18.33 -9.36 -8.45
C PRO A 43 -16.87 -9.77 -8.58
N ALA A 44 -15.96 -8.78 -8.53
CA ALA A 44 -14.54 -9.06 -8.53
C ALA A 44 -14.23 -9.99 -7.35
N ASP A 45 -13.61 -11.13 -7.63
CA ASP A 45 -13.20 -12.10 -6.62
C ASP A 45 -11.93 -11.55 -5.93
N PHE A 46 -12.13 -10.76 -4.88
CA PHE A 46 -11.03 -10.17 -4.11
C PHE A 46 -10.42 -11.23 -3.19
N ARG A 47 -9.09 -11.33 -3.22
CA ARG A 47 -8.31 -12.33 -2.49
C ARG A 47 -7.16 -11.64 -1.76
N ALA A 48 -7.23 -11.64 -0.42
CA ALA A 48 -6.08 -11.45 0.45
C ALA A 48 -5.57 -12.82 0.88
N ILE A 49 -4.35 -13.16 0.50
CA ILE A 49 -3.74 -14.45 0.87
C ILE A 49 -2.50 -14.16 1.71
N ALA A 50 -2.58 -14.56 2.97
CA ALA A 50 -1.43 -14.66 3.85
C ALA A 50 -0.63 -15.89 3.42
N PHE A 51 0.40 -15.67 2.60
CA PHE A 51 1.54 -16.58 2.64
C PHE A 51 2.37 -16.13 3.81
N SER A 52 2.99 -17.05 4.53
CA SER A 52 4.12 -16.71 5.40
C SER A 52 5.31 -16.27 4.54
N LEU A 53 5.16 -15.13 3.85
CA LEU A 53 6.23 -14.45 3.15
C LEU A 53 7.18 -14.01 4.23
N ASP A 54 6.74 -13.15 5.12
CA ASP A 54 7.66 -12.61 6.11
C ASP A 54 6.91 -12.07 7.31
N ASP A 55 6.20 -12.96 8.01
CA ASP A 55 5.41 -12.52 9.17
C ASP A 55 6.33 -11.91 10.24
N ASP A 56 5.82 -10.93 10.97
CA ASP A 56 6.53 -10.21 12.03
C ASP A 56 5.74 -10.31 13.36
N VAL A 57 6.40 -10.02 14.48
CA VAL A 57 5.79 -9.96 15.81
C VAL A 57 6.00 -8.56 16.38
N GLY A 58 4.89 -7.84 16.58
CA GLY A 58 4.92 -6.47 17.08
C GLY A 58 5.57 -6.36 18.46
N SER A 59 6.63 -5.57 18.56
CA SER A 59 7.38 -5.36 19.81
C SER A 59 6.46 -4.89 20.93
N GLY A 60 6.43 -5.66 22.03
CA GLY A 60 5.66 -5.34 23.24
C GLY A 60 4.18 -5.72 23.24
N SER A 61 3.56 -6.04 22.09
CA SER A 61 2.13 -6.41 22.02
C SER A 61 1.87 -7.90 21.79
N GLY A 62 2.89 -8.65 21.35
CA GLY A 62 2.73 -10.06 20.95
C GLY A 62 1.81 -10.27 19.75
N LYS A 63 1.41 -9.20 19.04
CA LYS A 63 0.55 -9.28 17.87
C LYS A 63 1.36 -9.71 16.65
N THR A 64 0.84 -10.69 15.92
CA THR A 64 1.41 -11.11 14.63
C THR A 64 1.03 -10.12 13.54
N ILE A 65 2.02 -9.69 12.78
CA ILE A 65 1.87 -8.83 11.60
C ILE A 65 2.06 -9.75 10.41
N LEU A 66 0.98 -10.03 9.69
CA LEU A 66 1.06 -10.93 8.55
C LEU A 66 1.54 -10.14 7.33
N GLN A 67 2.46 -10.72 6.61
CA GLN A 67 2.93 -10.22 5.31
C GLN A 67 2.37 -11.14 4.21
N GLY A 68 2.27 -10.69 2.96
CA GLY A 68 1.51 -11.44 1.97
C GLY A 68 1.11 -10.68 0.71
N TYR A 69 0.12 -11.23 0.00
CA TYR A 69 -0.41 -10.70 -1.24
C TYR A 69 -1.89 -10.32 -1.12
N THR A 70 -2.29 -9.27 -1.81
CA THR A 70 -3.70 -8.95 -2.11
C THR A 70 -3.83 -8.54 -3.58
N ASN A 71 -5.01 -8.74 -4.17
CA ASN A 71 -5.42 -8.15 -5.44
C ASN A 71 -6.33 -6.91 -5.28
N ASN A 72 -6.44 -6.36 -4.07
CA ASN A 72 -7.35 -5.26 -3.74
C ASN A 72 -6.68 -4.14 -2.94
N PHE A 73 -5.48 -3.73 -3.36
CA PHE A 73 -4.72 -2.69 -2.68
C PHE A 73 -5.54 -1.40 -2.53
N ARG A 74 -5.71 -0.93 -1.29
CA ARG A 74 -6.52 0.26 -0.95
C ARG A 74 -7.94 0.27 -1.55
N GLY A 75 -8.53 -0.90 -1.80
CA GLY A 75 -9.87 -1.02 -2.37
C GLY A 75 -9.94 -0.74 -3.88
N LYS A 76 -8.82 -0.82 -4.60
CA LYS A 76 -8.73 -0.44 -6.02
C LYS A 76 -8.70 -1.61 -7.00
N GLY A 77 -8.70 -2.86 -6.52
CA GLY A 77 -8.49 -4.02 -7.40
C GLY A 77 -7.08 -4.10 -8.00
N GLU A 78 -6.09 -3.47 -7.35
CA GLU A 78 -4.68 -3.50 -7.76
C GLU A 78 -3.89 -4.52 -6.92
N ASP A 79 -2.91 -5.19 -7.52
CA ASP A 79 -2.08 -6.16 -6.82
C ASP A 79 -1.12 -5.46 -5.86
N ALA A 80 -0.98 -5.98 -4.64
CA ALA A 80 0.05 -5.56 -3.70
C ALA A 80 0.72 -6.75 -3.04
N ILE A 81 2.02 -6.59 -2.79
CA ILE A 81 2.84 -7.53 -2.03
C ILE A 81 3.52 -6.75 -0.91
N ILE A 82 3.38 -7.25 0.31
CA ILE A 82 4.05 -6.73 1.50
C ILE A 82 4.99 -7.81 2.03
N LEU A 83 6.29 -7.48 2.16
CA LEU A 83 7.36 -8.31 2.71
C LEU A 83 8.57 -7.45 3.11
N HIS A 84 9.47 -7.92 3.99
CA HIS A 84 10.72 -7.19 4.19
C HIS A 84 11.66 -7.34 2.99
N GLY A 85 12.49 -6.31 2.82
CA GLY A 85 13.55 -6.26 1.83
C GLY A 85 14.83 -5.75 2.47
N SER A 86 15.96 -6.13 1.89
CA SER A 86 17.29 -5.77 2.36
C SER A 86 17.93 -4.71 1.47
N THR A 87 19.01 -4.09 1.98
CA THR A 87 19.72 -3.01 1.28
C THR A 87 20.39 -3.45 -0.03
N ASP A 88 20.65 -4.75 -0.19
CA ASP A 88 21.20 -5.38 -1.39
C ASP A 88 20.12 -5.71 -2.44
N GLY A 89 18.84 -5.41 -2.17
CA GLY A 89 17.74 -5.63 -3.09
C GLY A 89 17.07 -6.99 -3.00
N ARG A 90 17.52 -7.87 -2.09
CA ARG A 90 16.84 -9.15 -1.83
C ARG A 90 15.57 -8.97 -1.00
N LEU A 91 14.70 -9.94 -1.13
CA LEU A 91 13.35 -10.03 -0.58
C LEU A 91 13.27 -11.21 0.38
N THR A 92 12.75 -10.99 1.59
CA THR A 92 12.63 -12.06 2.58
C THR A 92 11.33 -12.83 2.35
N VAL A 93 11.44 -14.17 2.34
CA VAL A 93 10.30 -15.09 2.24
C VAL A 93 10.46 -16.26 3.24
N GLY A 94 9.36 -16.90 3.65
CA GLY A 94 9.35 -18.10 4.48
C GLY A 94 9.31 -17.88 6.00
N THR A 95 9.39 -16.65 6.50
CA THR A 95 9.28 -16.37 7.94
C THR A 95 7.82 -16.52 8.38
N LYS A 96 7.57 -17.34 9.41
CA LYS A 96 6.22 -17.58 9.94
C LYS A 96 6.09 -17.04 11.36
N ALA A 97 5.01 -16.31 11.64
CA ALA A 97 4.68 -15.96 13.02
C ALA A 97 3.84 -17.07 13.64
N CYS A 98 4.33 -17.65 14.73
CA CYS A 98 3.69 -18.74 15.45
C CYS A 98 3.43 -18.37 16.91
N LYS A 99 2.46 -19.04 17.52
CA LYS A 99 2.18 -18.94 18.95
C LYS A 99 2.74 -20.20 19.60
N VAL A 100 3.59 -20.03 20.61
CA VAL A 100 4.19 -21.11 21.37
C VAL A 100 3.87 -20.95 22.85
N ILE A 101 3.84 -22.05 23.60
CA ILE A 101 3.66 -22.01 25.05
C ILE A 101 5.03 -22.00 25.73
N GLU A 102 5.33 -20.93 26.46
CA GLU A 102 6.54 -20.76 27.24
C GLU A 102 6.19 -20.44 28.69
N ASN A 103 6.71 -21.24 29.61
CA ASN A 103 6.42 -21.12 31.05
C ASN A 103 4.92 -21.07 31.38
N GLY A 104 4.09 -21.81 30.63
CA GLY A 104 2.64 -21.84 30.79
C GLY A 104 1.88 -20.67 30.16
N HIS A 105 2.57 -19.78 29.44
CA HIS A 105 1.98 -18.61 28.79
C HIS A 105 2.15 -18.68 27.27
N GLU A 106 1.15 -18.18 26.54
CA GLU A 106 1.22 -18.07 25.08
C GLU A 106 2.09 -16.87 24.67
N VAL A 107 3.11 -17.12 23.88
CA VAL A 107 4.07 -16.12 23.37
C VAL A 107 4.12 -16.21 21.85
N ALA A 108 4.06 -15.07 21.18
CA ALA A 108 4.27 -14.99 19.74
C ALA A 108 5.78 -15.03 19.43
N LYS A 109 6.18 -15.92 18.52
CA LYS A 109 7.55 -16.08 18.03
C LYS A 109 7.60 -16.14 16.52
N LEU A 110 8.80 -15.96 15.99
CA LEU A 110 9.11 -16.17 14.58
C LEU A 110 9.76 -17.53 14.41
N ASP A 111 9.16 -18.37 13.57
CA ASP A 111 9.81 -19.54 12.99
C ASP A 111 10.54 -19.11 11.72
N THR A 112 11.86 -19.11 11.80
CA THR A 112 12.74 -18.70 10.71
C THR A 112 13.33 -19.89 9.94
N SER A 113 12.91 -21.13 10.22
CA SER A 113 13.51 -22.35 9.65
C SER A 113 13.43 -22.44 8.12
N GLU A 114 12.40 -21.83 7.52
CA GLU A 114 12.22 -21.74 6.06
C GLU A 114 12.63 -20.38 5.47
N THR A 115 13.22 -19.49 6.26
CA THR A 115 13.54 -18.12 5.82
C THR A 115 14.57 -18.12 4.70
N ARG A 116 14.30 -17.36 3.65
CA ARG A 116 15.20 -17.18 2.50
C ARG A 116 15.23 -15.71 2.10
N HIS A 117 16.38 -15.27 1.60
CA HIS A 117 16.53 -13.99 0.93
C HIS A 117 16.67 -14.25 -0.57
N ILE A 118 15.62 -13.93 -1.31
CA ILE A 118 15.51 -14.25 -2.74
C ILE A 118 15.54 -12.98 -3.56
N ARG A 119 15.84 -13.11 -4.85
CA ARG A 119 15.70 -12.03 -5.83
C ARG A 119 14.24 -11.86 -6.25
N ALA A 120 13.95 -10.76 -6.93
CA ALA A 120 12.57 -10.45 -7.30
C ALA A 120 12.00 -11.35 -8.42
N ASP A 121 12.86 -11.87 -9.30
CA ASP A 121 12.50 -12.88 -10.30
C ASP A 121 12.16 -14.24 -9.65
N GLU A 122 12.91 -14.62 -8.62
CA GLU A 122 12.64 -15.82 -7.82
C GLU A 122 11.31 -15.70 -7.03
N LEU A 123 10.91 -14.47 -6.64
CA LEU A 123 9.66 -14.23 -5.92
C LEU A 123 8.43 -14.64 -6.75
N VAL A 124 8.43 -14.39 -8.06
CA VAL A 124 7.32 -14.78 -8.94
C VAL A 124 7.11 -16.30 -8.90
N SER A 125 8.20 -17.05 -9.05
CA SER A 125 8.19 -18.51 -8.97
C SER A 125 7.81 -19.01 -7.58
N TYR A 126 8.29 -18.35 -6.53
CA TYR A 126 7.97 -18.67 -5.15
C TYR A 126 6.47 -18.53 -4.87
N LEU A 127 5.87 -17.39 -5.24
CA LEU A 127 4.44 -17.14 -5.04
C LEU A 127 3.56 -18.10 -5.83
N LYS A 128 3.91 -18.35 -7.10
CA LYS A 128 3.20 -19.32 -7.93
C LYS A 128 3.20 -20.71 -7.29
N LYS A 129 4.35 -21.16 -6.79
CA LYS A 129 4.48 -22.46 -6.11
C LYS A 129 3.75 -22.50 -4.78
N LYS A 130 3.94 -21.50 -3.91
CA LYS A 130 3.35 -21.49 -2.56
C LYS A 130 1.83 -21.26 -2.56
N SER A 131 1.29 -20.71 -3.65
CA SER A 131 -0.15 -20.53 -3.86
C SER A 131 -0.82 -21.66 -4.62
N ASP A 132 -0.12 -22.76 -4.90
CA ASP A 132 -0.63 -23.84 -5.77
C ASP A 132 -1.18 -23.32 -7.11
N ASN A 133 -0.43 -22.40 -7.74
CA ASN A 133 -0.75 -21.68 -8.97
C ASN A 133 -1.96 -20.73 -8.91
N GLN A 134 -2.48 -20.41 -7.73
CA GLN A 134 -3.60 -19.45 -7.59
C GLN A 134 -3.17 -18.00 -7.80
N ILE A 135 -1.88 -17.69 -7.59
CA ILE A 135 -1.31 -16.37 -7.84
C ILE A 135 -0.23 -16.49 -8.89
N ASN A 136 -0.42 -15.73 -9.96
CA ASN A 136 0.60 -15.50 -10.96
C ASN A 136 0.71 -14.00 -11.20
N LEU A 137 1.81 -13.40 -10.74
CA LEU A 137 2.03 -11.97 -10.86
C LEU A 137 2.13 -11.50 -12.32
N ALA A 138 2.34 -12.40 -13.29
CA ALA A 138 2.39 -12.03 -14.70
C ALA A 138 1.00 -11.96 -15.37
N ASP A 139 -0.07 -12.49 -14.76
CA ASP A 139 -1.36 -12.69 -15.46
C ASP A 139 -2.30 -11.48 -15.41
N ASN A 140 -2.04 -10.51 -14.54
CA ASN A 140 -2.90 -9.34 -14.36
C ASN A 140 -2.32 -8.10 -15.10
N THR A 141 -3.16 -7.13 -15.46
CA THR A 141 -2.78 -6.00 -16.32
C THR A 141 -2.46 -4.71 -15.56
N GLY A 142 -2.85 -4.61 -14.29
CA GLY A 142 -2.56 -3.43 -13.45
C GLY A 142 -1.11 -3.37 -12.93
N PRO A 143 -0.72 -2.30 -12.22
CA PRO A 143 0.58 -2.26 -11.55
C PRO A 143 0.63 -3.24 -10.36
N ILE A 144 1.83 -3.61 -9.94
CA ILE A 144 2.09 -4.32 -8.68
C ILE A 144 2.65 -3.31 -7.66
N HIS A 145 1.98 -3.17 -6.53
CA HIS A 145 2.46 -2.38 -5.41
C HIS A 145 3.43 -3.21 -4.57
N LEU A 146 4.71 -2.87 -4.60
CA LEU A 146 5.76 -3.50 -3.80
C LEU A 146 5.99 -2.71 -2.51
N LEU A 147 5.40 -3.19 -1.43
CA LEU A 147 5.58 -2.67 -0.08
C LEU A 147 6.73 -3.41 0.58
N SER A 148 7.94 -2.97 0.26
CA SER A 148 9.15 -3.55 0.82
C SER A 148 10.16 -2.49 1.24
N CYS A 149 10.85 -2.74 2.35
CA CYS A 149 12.01 -1.95 2.76
C CYS A 149 13.02 -1.92 1.60
N TYR A 150 13.55 -0.74 1.28
CA TYR A 150 14.51 -0.55 0.20
C TYR A 150 14.00 -0.93 -1.21
N GLY A 151 12.70 -1.16 -1.40
CA GLY A 151 12.14 -1.66 -2.65
C GLY A 151 12.48 -0.83 -3.90
N LYS A 152 12.70 0.49 -3.76
CA LYS A 152 13.09 1.37 -4.88
C LYS A 152 14.52 1.18 -5.39
N ARG A 153 15.37 0.42 -4.69
CA ARG A 153 16.80 0.29 -5.06
C ARG A 153 17.00 -0.65 -6.25
N TYR A 154 16.56 -1.91 -6.12
CA TYR A 154 16.76 -2.95 -7.13
C TYR A 154 15.50 -3.80 -7.32
N ALA A 155 14.90 -4.25 -6.22
CA ALA A 155 13.78 -5.19 -6.22
C ALA A 155 12.60 -4.76 -7.13
N ALA A 156 12.21 -3.48 -7.12
CA ALA A 156 11.10 -3.01 -7.94
C ALA A 156 11.36 -3.13 -9.44
N GLN A 157 12.57 -2.79 -9.89
CA GLN A 157 12.94 -2.89 -11.30
C GLN A 157 13.08 -4.35 -11.72
N GLU A 158 13.69 -5.20 -10.89
CA GLU A 158 13.80 -6.63 -11.17
C GLU A 158 12.42 -7.29 -11.23
N LEU A 159 11.50 -6.93 -10.33
CA LEU A 159 10.12 -7.44 -10.35
C LEU A 159 9.36 -6.97 -11.60
N ALA A 160 9.55 -5.71 -12.01
CA ALA A 160 8.93 -5.19 -13.22
C ALA A 160 9.39 -5.96 -14.46
N ASN A 161 10.69 -6.22 -14.56
CA ASN A 161 11.26 -7.01 -15.66
C ASN A 161 10.76 -8.46 -15.63
N ALA A 162 10.71 -9.09 -14.45
CA ALA A 162 10.29 -10.48 -14.30
C ALA A 162 8.80 -10.71 -14.60
N THR A 163 7.96 -9.72 -14.31
CA THR A 163 6.50 -9.83 -14.49
C THR A 163 5.99 -9.20 -15.79
N GLY A 164 6.79 -8.36 -16.44
CA GLY A 164 6.35 -7.57 -17.59
C GLY A 164 5.32 -6.50 -17.22
N ARG A 165 5.20 -6.15 -15.92
CA ARG A 165 4.22 -5.17 -15.40
C ARG A 165 4.91 -4.01 -14.72
N ASP A 166 4.21 -2.89 -14.66
CA ASP A 166 4.64 -1.75 -13.84
C ASP A 166 4.69 -2.13 -12.37
N VAL A 167 5.74 -1.71 -11.67
CA VAL A 167 5.88 -1.90 -10.23
C VAL A 167 5.97 -0.56 -9.51
N ILE A 168 5.11 -0.35 -8.52
CA ILE A 168 5.07 0.85 -7.70
C ILE A 168 5.75 0.55 -6.37
N ALA A 169 6.89 1.19 -6.10
CA ALA A 169 7.63 1.03 -4.86
C ALA A 169 7.69 2.32 -4.03
N TYR A 170 7.75 2.17 -2.71
CA TYR A 170 7.46 3.28 -1.78
C TYR A 170 8.71 3.90 -1.15
N SER A 171 9.81 3.17 -0.98
CA SER A 171 10.99 3.72 -0.29
C SER A 171 12.35 3.21 -0.76
N HIS A 172 13.37 4.07 -0.60
CA HIS A 172 14.80 3.70 -0.64
C HIS A 172 15.35 3.37 0.76
N GLN A 173 14.49 3.40 1.78
CA GLN A 173 14.77 3.12 3.19
C GLN A 173 13.79 2.08 3.72
N GLN A 174 13.84 1.81 5.03
CA GLN A 174 12.81 1.03 5.71
C GLN A 174 11.45 1.70 5.54
N ILE A 175 10.40 0.89 5.33
CA ILE A 175 9.02 1.36 5.33
C ILE A 175 8.37 1.13 6.69
N ARG A 176 7.32 1.90 6.98
CA ARG A 176 6.40 1.65 8.09
C ARG A 176 4.98 1.68 7.55
N CYS A 177 4.23 0.62 7.78
CA CYS A 177 2.83 0.50 7.37
C CYS A 177 2.14 -0.59 8.20
N GLY A 178 0.82 -0.72 8.07
CA GLY A 178 0.11 -1.87 8.61
C GLY A 178 0.46 -3.16 7.84
N GLY A 179 0.19 -4.31 8.45
CA GLY A 179 0.30 -5.61 7.78
C GLY A 179 -0.82 -5.87 6.77
N LEU A 180 -0.86 -7.09 6.24
CA LEU A 180 -1.84 -7.57 5.28
C LEU A 180 -3.29 -7.36 5.75
N GLN A 181 -3.56 -7.38 7.05
CA GLN A 181 -4.92 -7.16 7.59
C GLN A 181 -5.45 -5.74 7.37
N GLN A 182 -4.59 -4.79 7.00
CA GLN A 182 -4.96 -3.39 6.79
C GLN A 182 -4.76 -2.91 5.35
N ILE A 183 -4.06 -3.69 4.52
CA ILE A 183 -3.54 -3.26 3.22
C ILE A 183 -4.63 -2.87 2.20
N GLU A 184 -5.84 -3.41 2.37
CA GLU A 184 -6.99 -3.13 1.51
C GLU A 184 -7.80 -1.89 1.95
N ARG A 185 -7.52 -1.33 3.14
CA ARG A 185 -8.23 -0.14 3.61
C ARG A 185 -7.89 1.05 2.71
N ILE A 186 -8.92 1.82 2.33
CA ILE A 186 -8.77 3.02 1.47
C ILE A 186 -7.75 4.01 2.06
N ASN A 187 -7.71 4.14 3.39
CA ASN A 187 -6.80 5.03 4.11
C ASN A 187 -5.45 4.39 4.49
N PHE A 188 -5.11 3.22 3.95
CA PHE A 188 -3.83 2.55 4.25
C PHE A 188 -2.64 3.42 3.82
N SER A 189 -1.81 3.82 4.78
CA SER A 189 -0.63 4.67 4.54
C SER A 189 0.66 3.86 4.51
N VAL A 190 1.63 4.35 3.73
CA VAL A 190 3.00 3.82 3.71
C VAL A 190 3.94 4.96 4.02
N GLU A 191 4.73 4.82 5.07
CA GLU A 191 5.72 5.80 5.50
C GLU A 191 7.13 5.27 5.25
N SER A 192 8.08 6.19 5.15
CA SER A 192 9.50 5.91 4.96
C SER A 192 10.27 6.41 6.17
N ALA A 193 11.16 5.57 6.69
CA ALA A 193 12.11 5.99 7.70
C ALA A 193 13.06 7.06 7.15
N TYR A 194 13.50 7.97 8.01
CA TYR A 194 14.58 8.89 7.68
C TYR A 194 15.90 8.12 7.48
N LYS A 195 16.70 8.55 6.50
CA LYS A 195 18.00 7.92 6.20
C LYS A 195 18.98 8.04 7.37
N ASN A 196 18.96 9.18 8.04
CA ASN A 196 19.93 9.54 9.07
C ASN A 196 19.24 9.69 10.41
N LYS A 197 19.89 9.22 11.49
CA LYS A 197 19.42 9.41 12.87
C LYS A 197 19.22 10.89 13.22
N TYR A 198 20.04 11.76 12.65
CA TYR A 198 20.05 13.22 12.87
C TYR A 198 19.38 13.99 11.71
N ASP A 199 18.44 13.38 11.00
CA ASP A 199 17.67 14.13 9.99
C ASP A 199 16.99 15.33 10.68
N PRO A 200 17.21 16.57 10.20
CA PRO A 200 16.67 17.76 10.86
C PRO A 200 15.14 17.72 10.94
N ARG A 201 14.46 17.04 10.01
CA ARG A 201 13.00 16.87 10.06
C ARG A 201 12.58 16.00 11.24
N LYS A 202 13.34 14.95 11.55
CA LYS A 202 13.11 14.12 12.75
C LYS A 202 13.27 14.91 14.03
N ILE A 203 14.27 15.81 14.09
CA ILE A 203 14.53 16.66 15.26
C ILE A 203 13.45 17.75 15.40
N ILE A 204 13.07 18.40 14.30
CA ILE A 204 12.13 19.54 14.30
C ILE A 204 10.68 19.06 14.51
N TYR A 205 10.27 18.00 13.82
CA TYR A 205 8.87 17.53 13.85
C TYR A 205 8.63 16.42 14.86
N GLY A 206 9.69 15.86 15.47
CA GLY A 206 9.58 14.75 16.43
C GLY A 206 9.06 13.44 15.80
N THR A 207 9.02 13.33 14.47
CA THR A 207 8.54 12.13 13.77
C THR A 207 9.69 11.20 13.40
N GLU A 208 9.45 9.91 13.47
CA GLU A 208 10.44 8.87 13.12
C GLU A 208 10.38 8.45 11.64
N ALA A 209 9.34 8.88 10.92
CA ALA A 209 9.10 8.59 9.52
C ALA A 209 8.34 9.74 8.85
N TYR A 210 8.25 9.68 7.52
CA TYR A 210 7.51 10.63 6.69
C TYR A 210 6.67 9.88 5.63
N PRO A 211 5.57 10.47 5.12
CA PRO A 211 4.79 9.86 4.05
C PRO A 211 5.66 9.46 2.85
N SER A 212 5.54 8.22 2.40
CA SER A 212 6.32 7.72 1.27
C SER A 212 5.85 8.36 -0.03
N VAL A 213 6.81 8.80 -0.87
CA VAL A 213 6.53 9.27 -2.23
C VAL A 213 6.69 8.10 -3.19
N PRO A 214 5.63 7.48 -3.73
CA PRO A 214 5.76 6.30 -4.59
C PRO A 214 6.54 6.62 -5.88
N LYS A 215 7.22 5.61 -6.43
CA LYS A 215 7.86 5.67 -7.75
C LYS A 215 7.44 4.43 -8.55
N THR A 216 7.03 4.65 -9.80
CA THR A 216 6.75 3.58 -10.75
C THR A 216 8.03 3.17 -11.48
N PHE A 217 8.21 1.87 -11.63
CA PHE A 217 9.27 1.22 -12.38
C PHE A 217 8.61 0.47 -13.53
N HIS A 218 9.04 0.77 -14.75
CA HIS A 218 8.51 0.14 -15.95
C HIS A 218 9.41 -1.03 -16.35
N PRO A 219 8.85 -2.11 -16.92
CA PRO A 219 9.65 -3.20 -17.46
C PRO A 219 10.63 -2.69 -18.52
N VAL A 220 11.89 -3.09 -18.39
CA VAL A 220 12.93 -2.83 -19.39
C VAL A 220 13.24 -4.15 -20.08
N LYS A 221 13.10 -4.17 -21.41
CA LYS A 221 13.40 -5.33 -22.26
C LYS A 221 14.91 -5.55 -22.39
#